data_AF-A0A7H4PYH5-F1
#
_entry.id   AF-A0A7H4PYH5-F1
#
_cell.length_a   1.000
_cell.length_b   1.000
_cell.length_c   1.000
_cell.angle_alpha   90.00
_cell.angle_beta   90.00
_cell.angle_gamma   90.00
#
_symmetry.space_group_name_H-M   'P 1'
#
loop_
_entity.id
_entity.type
_entity.pdbx_description
1 polymer ?
#
loop_
_entity_poly.entity_id
_entity_poly.type
_entity_poly.pdbx_seq_one_letter_code
_entity_poly.pdbx_strand_id
1 'polypeptide(L)'
;MSVNGLWIGQVAMASLMNIAFAFAVGSALLAAWLAKDGGQTIAPARPALLCAQRALVTGAVVLVLADLGWLVYESATMSGVGLPEAFGVVPSVLTQTHVGFAWSLAFGGALVLLLTSVASHEGVLRNALLWLAVIAVAAGKAALGHAADAGIASAAIGMHTLHVLVTSVWGGLALSAGLTVLPALDTSTARGVLIRTAGQVSSVSLVAVVFVLLTGAFNAARGSGGSFEAIDTSTWGHVLILKLALVALALVLGGLNRFSALPRLRRSASTVDAHTFNNVMYLEALAMLGVFVAAAVLSHSIPAFAAMG
;
A
#
# COMPACT_ATOMS: atom_id res chain seq x y z
N MET A 1 2.80 -15.08 22.11
CA MET A 1 1.55 -14.85 21.33
C MET A 1 0.92 -16.19 21.03
N SER A 2 -0.32 -16.43 21.46
CA SER A 2 -1.10 -17.56 20.94
C SER A 2 -1.67 -17.16 19.57
N VAL A 3 -1.19 -17.80 18.50
CA VAL A 3 -1.75 -17.61 17.16
C VAL A 3 -3.12 -18.27 17.15
N ASN A 4 -4.19 -17.47 17.24
CA ASN A 4 -5.57 -17.94 17.20
C ASN A 4 -6.27 -17.45 15.91
N GLY A 5 -7.45 -18.01 15.62
CA GLY A 5 -8.19 -17.68 14.38
C GLY A 5 -8.55 -16.19 14.26
N LEU A 6 -8.79 -15.51 15.39
CA LEU A 6 -9.07 -14.07 15.42
C LEU A 6 -7.87 -13.25 14.95
N TRP A 7 -6.68 -13.54 15.49
CA TRP A 7 -5.46 -12.86 15.10
C TRP A 7 -5.13 -13.07 13.62
N ILE A 8 -5.28 -14.31 13.11
CA ILE A 8 -5.06 -14.62 11.69
C ILE A 8 -6.02 -13.80 10.81
N GLY A 9 -7.30 -13.75 11.15
CA GLY A 9 -8.30 -13.00 10.39
C GLY A 9 -8.06 -11.50 10.42
N GLN A 10 -7.69 -10.94 11.58
CA GLN A 10 -7.33 -9.53 11.75
C GLN A 10 -6.12 -9.14 10.90
N VAL A 11 -5.04 -9.94 10.94
CA VAL A 11 -3.84 -9.74 10.11
C VAL A 11 -4.15 -9.89 8.63
N ALA A 12 -5.02 -10.83 8.24
CA ALA A 12 -5.44 -11.01 6.86
C ALA A 12 -6.19 -9.77 6.35
N MET A 13 -7.15 -9.24 7.12
CA MET A 13 -7.86 -8.00 6.77
C MET A 13 -6.92 -6.81 6.71
N ALA A 14 -6.00 -6.66 7.67
CA ALA A 14 -4.99 -5.60 7.65
C ALA A 14 -4.06 -5.68 6.44
N SER A 15 -3.69 -6.90 6.03
CA SER A 15 -2.91 -7.15 4.81
C SER A 15 -3.70 -6.70 3.57
N LEU A 16 -4.98 -7.08 3.49
CA LEU A 16 -5.87 -6.65 2.41
C LEU A 16 -6.02 -5.13 2.38
N MET A 17 -6.22 -4.46 3.53
CA MET A 17 -6.27 -3.01 3.61
C MET A 17 -4.97 -2.36 3.10
N ASN A 18 -3.79 -2.91 3.44
CA ASN A 18 -2.50 -2.39 2.98
C ASN A 18 -2.33 -2.52 1.47
N ILE A 19 -2.59 -3.72 0.96
CA ILE A 19 -2.45 -4.04 -0.47
C ILE A 19 -3.46 -3.23 -1.29
N ALA A 20 -4.74 -3.23 -0.89
CA ALA A 20 -5.81 -2.55 -1.61
C ALA A 20 -5.61 -1.03 -1.66
N PHE A 21 -5.19 -0.43 -0.54
CA PHE A 21 -4.86 0.99 -0.50
C PHE A 21 -3.67 1.34 -1.40
N ALA A 22 -2.58 0.57 -1.34
CA ALA A 22 -1.44 0.76 -2.24
C ALA A 22 -1.86 0.60 -3.71
N PHE A 23 -2.60 -0.45 -4.04
CA PHE A 23 -3.11 -0.72 -5.39
C PHE A 23 -3.93 0.45 -5.92
N ALA A 24 -4.82 1.01 -5.10
CA ALA A 24 -5.62 2.18 -5.45
C ALA A 24 -4.74 3.41 -5.70
N VAL A 25 -3.79 3.73 -4.82
CA VAL A 25 -2.87 4.88 -4.98
C VAL A 25 -2.04 4.75 -6.26
N GLY A 26 -1.42 3.59 -6.49
CA GLY A 26 -0.63 3.33 -7.70
C GLY A 26 -1.47 3.40 -8.97
N SER A 27 -2.69 2.86 -8.93
CA SER A 27 -3.61 2.90 -10.06
C SER A 27 -4.10 4.32 -10.37
N ALA A 28 -4.34 5.15 -9.35
CA ALA A 28 -4.68 6.56 -9.52
C ALA A 28 -3.56 7.35 -10.20
N LEU A 29 -2.30 7.13 -9.79
CA LEU A 29 -1.12 7.74 -10.43
C LEU A 29 -1.01 7.33 -11.91
N LEU A 30 -1.09 6.02 -12.19
CA LEU A 30 -0.99 5.50 -13.55
C LEU A 30 -2.15 5.98 -14.43
N ALA A 31 -3.38 6.00 -13.91
CA ALA A 31 -4.53 6.53 -14.63
C ALA A 31 -4.32 8.01 -14.99
N ALA A 32 -3.82 8.83 -14.04
CA ALA A 32 -3.54 10.24 -14.28
C ALA A 32 -2.45 10.46 -15.35
N TRP A 33 -1.40 9.64 -15.36
CA TRP A 33 -0.35 9.73 -16.39
C TRP A 33 -0.85 9.29 -17.76
N LEU A 34 -1.66 8.22 -17.82
CA LEU A 34 -2.19 7.66 -19.06
C LEU A 34 -3.39 8.43 -19.62
N ALA A 35 -4.06 9.27 -18.82
CA ALA A 35 -5.26 10.00 -19.24
C ALA A 35 -5.06 10.80 -20.54
N LYS A 36 -3.89 11.45 -20.69
CA LYS A 36 -3.56 12.22 -21.90
C LYS A 36 -3.38 11.35 -23.14
N ASP A 37 -2.75 10.19 -22.96
CA ASP A 37 -2.41 9.28 -24.06
C ASP A 37 -3.55 8.30 -24.38
N GLY A 38 -4.51 8.09 -23.47
CA GLY A 38 -5.57 7.07 -23.56
C GLY A 38 -7.00 7.61 -23.66
N GLY A 39 -7.18 8.95 -23.63
CA GLY A 39 -8.50 9.58 -23.63
C GLY A 39 -9.30 9.40 -24.93
N GLN A 40 -8.61 9.28 -26.07
CA GLN A 40 -9.27 9.05 -27.35
C GLN A 40 -9.75 7.60 -27.50
N THR A 41 -10.81 7.37 -28.28
CA THR A 41 -11.41 6.03 -28.47
C THR A 41 -10.45 5.04 -29.11
N ILE A 42 -9.60 5.49 -30.02
CA ILE A 42 -8.60 4.67 -30.74
C ILE A 42 -7.22 5.16 -30.33
N ALA A 43 -6.85 4.91 -29.07
CA ALA A 43 -5.54 5.28 -28.54
C ALA A 43 -4.78 4.05 -28.04
N PRO A 44 -3.48 3.89 -28.37
CA PRO A 44 -2.69 2.74 -27.92
C PRO A 44 -2.63 2.57 -26.40
N ALA A 45 -2.79 3.66 -25.64
CA ALA A 45 -2.78 3.65 -24.18
C ALA A 45 -4.15 3.34 -23.54
N ARG A 46 -5.23 3.30 -24.33
CA ARG A 46 -6.60 3.17 -23.80
C ARG A 46 -6.82 1.88 -22.99
N PRO A 47 -6.35 0.69 -23.42
CA PRO A 47 -6.50 -0.52 -22.62
C PRO A 47 -5.84 -0.39 -21.24
N ALA A 48 -4.64 0.18 -21.19
CA ALA A 48 -3.90 0.39 -19.95
C ALA A 48 -4.56 1.42 -19.03
N LEU A 49 -5.12 2.50 -19.60
CA LEU A 49 -5.92 3.48 -18.86
C LEU A 49 -7.16 2.82 -18.23
N LEU A 50 -7.89 2.01 -18.99
CA LEU A 50 -9.05 1.27 -18.47
C LEU A 50 -8.65 0.26 -17.40
N CYS A 51 -7.53 -0.45 -17.56
CA CYS A 51 -7.00 -1.34 -16.54
C CYS A 51 -6.65 -0.56 -15.26
N ALA A 52 -6.00 0.61 -15.37
CA ALA A 52 -5.69 1.46 -14.22
C ALA A 52 -6.96 1.97 -13.51
N GLN A 53 -7.98 2.42 -14.26
CA GLN A 53 -9.26 2.87 -13.68
C GLN A 53 -10.00 1.72 -12.99
N ARG A 54 -10.08 0.54 -13.61
CA ARG A 54 -10.71 -0.64 -13.01
C ARG A 54 -9.94 -1.09 -11.76
N ALA A 55 -8.61 -1.13 -11.83
CA ALA A 55 -7.75 -1.45 -10.71
C ALA A 55 -7.94 -0.47 -9.53
N LEU A 56 -8.10 0.83 -9.81
CA LEU A 56 -8.42 1.84 -8.80
C LEU A 56 -9.77 1.55 -8.12
N VAL A 57 -10.84 1.33 -8.90
CA VAL A 57 -12.17 1.04 -8.35
C VAL A 57 -12.16 -0.26 -7.56
N THR A 58 -11.59 -1.33 -8.10
CA THR A 58 -11.48 -2.62 -7.40
C THR A 58 -10.68 -2.48 -6.12
N GLY A 59 -9.54 -1.78 -6.15
CA GLY A 59 -8.75 -1.49 -4.95
C GLY A 59 -9.54 -0.72 -3.89
N ALA A 60 -10.29 0.31 -4.28
CA ALA A 60 -11.12 1.08 -3.35
C ALA A 60 -12.27 0.26 -2.76
N VAL A 61 -12.94 -0.58 -3.56
CA VAL A 61 -13.98 -1.52 -3.06
C VAL A 61 -13.40 -2.51 -2.08
N VAL A 62 -12.28 -3.15 -2.42
CA VAL A 62 -11.62 -4.12 -1.53
C VAL A 62 -11.16 -3.45 -0.24
N LEU A 63 -10.66 -2.21 -0.30
CA LEU A 63 -10.27 -1.45 0.89
C LEU A 63 -11.47 -1.23 1.82
N VAL A 64 -12.60 -0.74 1.30
CA VAL A 64 -13.83 -0.52 2.09
C VAL A 64 -14.32 -1.82 2.74
N LEU A 65 -14.34 -2.93 1.99
CA LEU A 65 -14.76 -4.22 2.53
C LEU A 65 -13.77 -4.77 3.58
N ALA A 66 -12.47 -4.59 3.34
CA ALA A 66 -11.44 -5.01 4.27
C ALA A 66 -11.47 -4.17 5.57
N ASP A 67 -11.74 -2.87 5.49
CA ASP A 67 -11.92 -1.99 6.66
C ASP A 67 -13.11 -2.44 7.51
N LEU A 68 -14.24 -2.79 6.88
CA LEU A 68 -15.42 -3.32 7.58
C LEU A 68 -15.12 -4.67 8.25
N GLY A 69 -14.46 -5.57 7.52
CA GLY A 69 -14.06 -6.87 8.06
C GLY A 69 -13.10 -6.70 9.24
N TRP A 70 -12.09 -5.85 9.09
CA TRP A 70 -11.09 -5.57 10.12
C TRP A 70 -11.74 -5.02 11.40
N LEU A 71 -12.71 -4.11 11.30
CA LEU A 71 -13.42 -3.56 12.48
C LEU A 71 -14.10 -4.65 13.31
N VAL A 72 -14.70 -5.66 12.67
CA VAL A 72 -15.36 -6.77 13.37
C VAL A 72 -14.32 -7.63 14.09
N TYR A 73 -13.19 -7.93 13.44
CA TYR A 73 -12.09 -8.67 14.07
C TYR A 73 -11.48 -7.89 15.24
N GLU A 74 -11.23 -6.59 15.06
CA GLU A 74 -10.70 -5.72 16.11
C GLU A 74 -11.67 -5.65 17.30
N SER A 75 -12.96 -5.50 17.04
CA SER A 75 -13.98 -5.45 18.10
C SER A 75 -14.05 -6.76 18.90
N ALA A 76 -13.95 -7.90 18.22
CA ALA A 76 -13.87 -9.21 18.86
C ALA A 76 -12.63 -9.32 19.76
N THR A 77 -11.47 -8.91 19.24
CA THR A 77 -10.19 -8.93 19.97
C THR A 77 -10.21 -8.01 21.18
N MET A 78 -10.71 -6.77 21.05
CA MET A 78 -10.76 -5.78 22.14
C MET A 78 -11.73 -6.19 23.27
N SER A 79 -12.86 -6.82 22.92
CA SER A 79 -13.87 -7.24 23.89
C SER A 79 -13.71 -8.67 24.41
N GLY A 80 -12.77 -9.44 23.86
CA GLY A 80 -12.54 -10.84 24.25
C GLY A 80 -13.71 -11.77 23.91
N VAL A 81 -14.47 -11.46 22.85
CA VAL A 81 -15.69 -12.18 22.45
C VAL A 81 -15.52 -12.89 21.11
N GLY A 82 -16.45 -13.79 20.77
CA GLY A 82 -16.48 -14.42 19.44
C GLY A 82 -16.95 -13.46 18.34
N LEU A 83 -16.66 -13.77 17.07
CA LEU A 83 -17.08 -12.96 15.91
C LEU A 83 -18.59 -12.67 15.83
N PRO A 84 -19.51 -13.62 16.12
CA PRO A 84 -20.94 -13.32 16.10
C PRO A 84 -21.35 -12.26 17.13
N GLU A 85 -20.73 -12.29 18.31
CA GLU A 85 -20.99 -11.35 19.40
C GLU A 85 -20.33 -9.98 19.16
N ALA A 86 -19.23 -9.97 18.38
CA ALA A 86 -18.48 -8.76 18.06
C ALA A 86 -19.37 -7.67 17.41
N PHE A 87 -20.35 -8.05 16.59
CA PHE A 87 -21.29 -7.10 15.99
C PHE A 87 -22.06 -6.27 17.02
N GLY A 88 -22.36 -6.83 18.19
CA GLY A 88 -23.05 -6.13 19.28
C GLY A 88 -22.19 -5.09 19.98
N VAL A 89 -20.86 -5.23 19.95
CA VAL A 89 -19.91 -4.33 20.62
C VAL A 89 -19.26 -3.30 19.68
N VAL A 90 -19.40 -3.46 18.36
CA VAL A 90 -18.92 -2.49 17.36
C VAL A 90 -19.33 -1.04 17.67
N PRO A 91 -20.59 -0.72 18.05
CA PRO A 91 -20.97 0.65 18.40
C PRO A 91 -20.15 1.23 19.56
N SER A 92 -19.87 0.42 20.58
CA SER A 92 -19.04 0.81 21.72
C SER A 92 -17.60 1.06 21.28
N VAL A 93 -17.03 0.18 20.45
CA VAL A 93 -15.68 0.37 19.90
C VAL A 93 -15.60 1.67 19.09
N LEU A 94 -16.58 1.93 18.23
CA LEU A 94 -16.60 3.14 17.40
C LEU A 94 -16.73 4.44 18.20
N THR A 95 -17.54 4.44 19.27
CA THR A 95 -17.90 5.67 19.99
C THR A 95 -17.03 5.95 21.22
N GLN A 96 -16.43 4.91 21.80
CA GLN A 96 -15.75 5.01 23.10
C GLN A 96 -14.24 4.77 23.02
N THR A 97 -13.69 4.44 21.83
CA THR A 97 -12.26 4.10 21.70
C THR A 97 -11.55 4.97 20.68
N HIS A 98 -10.26 5.19 20.91
CA HIS A 98 -9.38 5.83 19.93
C HIS A 98 -9.33 5.06 18.61
N VAL A 99 -9.36 3.72 18.69
CA VAL A 99 -9.40 2.83 17.51
C VAL A 99 -10.63 3.15 16.65
N GLY A 100 -11.78 3.38 17.27
CA GLY A 100 -13.01 3.80 16.58
C GLY A 100 -12.87 5.09 15.79
N PHE A 101 -12.26 6.12 16.38
CA PHE A 101 -11.99 7.40 15.69
C PHE A 101 -11.00 7.24 14.54
N ALA A 102 -9.87 6.55 14.77
CA ALA A 102 -8.85 6.30 13.76
C ALA A 102 -9.40 5.48 12.58
N TRP A 103 -10.19 4.45 12.87
CA TRP A 103 -10.88 3.65 11.87
C TRP A 103 -11.88 4.49 11.08
N SER A 104 -12.68 5.33 11.76
CA SER A 104 -13.67 6.18 11.08
C SER A 104 -13.02 7.17 10.10
N LEU A 105 -11.85 7.71 10.45
CA LEU A 105 -11.07 8.55 9.54
C LEU A 105 -10.57 7.76 8.32
N ALA A 106 -10.03 6.55 8.55
CA ALA A 106 -9.56 5.69 7.47
C ALA A 106 -10.69 5.26 6.54
N PHE A 107 -11.79 4.76 7.11
CA PHE A 107 -12.97 4.28 6.41
C PHE A 107 -13.69 5.41 5.65
N GLY A 108 -13.85 6.58 6.27
CA GLY A 108 -14.39 7.77 5.61
C GLY A 108 -13.54 8.19 4.40
N GLY A 109 -12.21 8.17 4.55
CA GLY A 109 -11.29 8.35 3.44
C GLY A 109 -11.46 7.29 2.35
N ALA A 110 -11.59 6.01 2.71
CA ALA A 110 -11.80 4.92 1.75
C ALA A 110 -13.11 5.07 0.96
N LEU A 111 -14.19 5.52 1.61
CA LEU A 111 -15.46 5.84 0.95
C LEU A 111 -15.32 7.00 -0.04
N VAL A 112 -14.66 8.10 0.34
CA VAL A 112 -14.41 9.23 -0.58
C VAL A 112 -13.54 8.80 -1.75
N LEU A 113 -12.52 7.97 -1.51
CA LEU A 113 -11.69 7.38 -2.56
C LEU A 113 -12.51 6.53 -3.52
N LEU A 114 -13.41 5.69 -3.01
CA LEU A 114 -14.32 4.89 -3.84
C LEU A 114 -15.25 5.78 -4.66
N LEU A 115 -15.93 6.74 -4.03
CA LEU A 115 -16.86 7.66 -4.71
C LEU A 115 -16.16 8.47 -5.81
N THR A 116 -14.95 8.98 -5.54
CA THR A 116 -14.16 9.71 -6.54
C THR A 116 -13.65 8.81 -7.66
N SER A 117 -13.39 7.51 -7.39
CA SER A 117 -12.94 6.56 -8.41
C SER A 117 -14.02 6.18 -9.44
N VAL A 118 -15.29 6.18 -9.03
CA VAL A 118 -16.43 5.85 -9.92
C VAL A 118 -17.07 7.08 -10.55
N ALA A 119 -16.70 8.28 -10.09
CA ALA A 119 -17.25 9.53 -10.60
C ALA A 119 -16.85 9.75 -12.07
N SER A 120 -17.87 9.95 -12.92
CA SER A 120 -17.71 10.18 -14.38
C SER A 120 -17.07 11.54 -14.72
N HIS A 121 -17.15 12.51 -13.81
CA HIS A 121 -16.66 13.87 -14.06
C HIS A 121 -15.18 14.01 -13.73
N GLU A 122 -14.39 14.37 -14.74
CA GLU A 122 -12.99 14.79 -14.54
C GLU A 122 -12.95 16.26 -14.10
N GLY A 123 -12.26 16.55 -12.99
CA GLY A 123 -12.18 17.92 -12.49
C GLY A 123 -11.23 18.10 -11.31
N VAL A 124 -10.84 19.35 -11.07
CA VAL A 124 -9.91 19.73 -9.99
C VAL A 124 -10.45 19.30 -8.63
N LEU A 125 -11.75 19.50 -8.38
CA LEU A 125 -12.38 19.11 -7.12
C LEU A 125 -12.32 17.60 -6.87
N ARG A 126 -12.66 16.77 -7.88
CA ARG A 126 -12.56 15.30 -7.77
C ARG A 126 -11.14 14.89 -7.40
N ASN A 127 -10.14 15.44 -8.10
CA ASN A 127 -8.74 15.10 -7.87
C ASN A 127 -8.27 15.56 -6.48
N ALA A 128 -8.69 16.75 -6.04
CA ALA A 128 -8.40 17.24 -4.69
C ALA A 128 -9.01 16.34 -3.61
N LEU A 129 -10.27 15.94 -3.76
CA LEU A 129 -10.95 15.02 -2.86
C LEU A 129 -10.30 13.63 -2.85
N LEU A 130 -9.87 13.12 -4.01
CA LEU A 130 -9.16 11.85 -4.10
C LEU A 130 -7.85 11.88 -3.31
N TRP A 131 -7.01 12.91 -3.50
CA TRP A 131 -5.73 13.00 -2.79
C TRP A 131 -5.90 13.30 -1.30
N LEU A 132 -6.92 14.09 -0.93
CA LEU A 132 -7.28 14.30 0.47
C LEU A 132 -7.74 12.99 1.13
N ALA A 133 -8.53 12.19 0.41
CA ALA A 133 -8.95 10.86 0.85
C ALA A 133 -7.76 9.92 1.05
N VAL A 134 -6.78 9.92 0.14
CA VAL A 134 -5.53 9.16 0.29
C VAL A 134 -4.78 9.56 1.57
N ILE A 135 -4.69 10.85 1.86
CA ILE A 135 -4.07 11.35 3.09
C ILE A 135 -4.87 10.92 4.33
N ALA A 136 -6.20 11.03 4.30
CA ALA A 136 -7.07 10.61 5.39
C ALA A 136 -6.95 9.11 5.70
N VAL A 137 -6.93 8.26 4.66
CA VAL A 137 -6.70 6.81 4.83
C VAL A 137 -5.34 6.55 5.48
N ALA A 138 -4.28 7.18 5.00
CA ALA A 138 -2.94 6.99 5.55
C ALA A 138 -2.83 7.47 7.01
N ALA A 139 -3.47 8.60 7.34
CA ALA A 139 -3.51 9.14 8.70
C ALA A 139 -4.29 8.24 9.65
N GLY A 140 -5.49 7.80 9.25
CA GLY A 140 -6.30 6.88 10.05
C GLY A 140 -5.58 5.56 10.30
N LYS A 141 -4.96 4.97 9.27
CA LYS A 141 -4.18 3.72 9.42
C LYS A 141 -2.95 3.90 10.32
N ALA A 142 -2.28 5.05 10.26
CA ALA A 142 -1.19 5.35 11.18
C ALA A 142 -1.67 5.44 12.63
N ALA A 143 -2.84 6.01 12.86
CA ALA A 143 -3.47 6.09 14.17
C ALA A 143 -4.03 4.76 14.67
N LEU A 144 -4.25 3.77 13.81
CA LEU A 144 -4.63 2.40 14.23
C LEU A 144 -3.44 1.60 14.81
N GLY A 145 -2.20 1.97 14.51
CA GLY A 145 -1.01 1.26 14.99
C GLY A 145 -0.36 1.90 16.22
N HIS A 146 0.73 1.27 16.69
CA HIS A 146 1.55 1.71 17.83
C HIS A 146 2.14 3.14 17.72
N ALA A 147 2.00 3.81 16.57
CA ALA A 147 2.33 5.22 16.48
C ALA A 147 1.43 6.08 17.40
N ALA A 148 0.17 5.65 17.61
CA ALA A 148 -0.77 6.32 18.49
C ALA A 148 -0.38 6.28 19.97
N ASP A 149 0.46 5.31 20.39
CA ASP A 149 0.95 5.20 21.76
C ASP A 149 1.78 6.43 22.19
N ALA A 150 2.29 7.21 21.23
CA ALA A 150 2.98 8.48 21.48
C ALA A 150 2.05 9.71 21.54
N GLY A 151 0.73 9.51 21.42
CA GLY A 151 -0.29 10.55 21.39
C GLY A 151 -0.72 10.96 19.98
N ILE A 152 -1.95 11.49 19.87
CA ILE A 152 -2.66 11.82 18.62
C ILE A 152 -2.04 12.96 17.78
N ALA A 153 -1.26 13.83 18.41
CA ALA A 153 -0.57 14.95 17.76
C ALA A 153 0.95 14.80 17.89
N SER A 154 1.46 13.59 17.63
CA SER A 154 2.87 13.26 17.79
C SER A 154 3.62 13.22 16.45
N ALA A 155 4.92 13.51 16.50
CA ALA A 155 5.82 13.31 15.36
C ALA A 155 5.82 11.84 14.88
N ALA A 156 5.51 10.89 15.77
CA ALA A 156 5.41 9.47 15.42
C ALA A 156 4.25 9.17 14.47
N ILE A 157 3.06 9.76 14.71
CA ILE A 157 1.93 9.63 13.78
C ILE A 157 2.28 10.28 12.45
N GLY A 158 2.82 11.50 12.46
CA GLY A 158 3.22 12.18 11.21
C GLY A 158 4.21 11.36 10.37
N MET A 159 5.25 10.79 11.02
CA MET A 159 6.23 9.94 10.35
C MET A 159 5.63 8.61 9.86
N HIS A 160 4.72 8.01 10.61
CA HIS A 160 4.05 6.79 10.19
C HIS A 160 3.04 7.03 9.08
N THR A 161 2.28 8.13 9.11
CA THR A 161 1.42 8.57 8.02
C THR A 161 2.24 8.79 6.75
N LEU A 162 3.38 9.48 6.86
CA LEU A 162 4.30 9.65 5.73
C LEU A 162 4.79 8.29 5.22
N HIS A 163 5.20 7.38 6.11
CA HIS A 163 5.60 6.02 5.74
C HIS A 163 4.52 5.28 4.96
N VAL A 164 3.27 5.33 5.43
CA VAL A 164 2.12 4.70 4.76
C VAL A 164 1.92 5.33 3.38
N LEU A 165 1.97 6.67 3.25
CA LEU A 165 1.85 7.34 1.94
C LEU A 165 2.95 6.91 0.97
N VAL A 166 4.22 6.96 1.38
CA VAL A 166 5.33 6.67 0.46
C VAL A 166 5.46 5.20 0.12
N THR A 167 5.10 4.29 1.05
CA THR A 167 5.00 2.85 0.77
C THR A 167 3.83 2.55 -0.17
N SER A 168 2.70 3.25 -0.04
CA SER A 168 1.58 3.14 -0.99
C SER A 168 1.92 3.67 -2.36
N VAL A 169 2.78 4.70 -2.49
CA VAL A 169 3.27 5.16 -3.79
C VAL A 169 4.20 4.13 -4.43
N TRP A 170 5.28 3.72 -3.75
CA TRP A 170 6.23 2.76 -4.33
C TRP A 170 5.58 1.39 -4.58
N GLY A 171 5.00 0.80 -3.53
CA GLY A 171 4.36 -0.50 -3.62
C GLY A 171 3.14 -0.48 -4.51
N GLY A 172 2.35 0.59 -4.46
CA GLY A 172 1.22 0.76 -5.35
C GLY A 172 1.62 0.79 -6.82
N LEU A 173 2.63 1.57 -7.18
CA LEU A 173 3.16 1.60 -8.54
C LEU A 173 3.70 0.24 -8.97
N ALA A 174 4.47 -0.45 -8.12
CA ALA A 174 4.95 -1.80 -8.44
C ALA A 174 3.78 -2.77 -8.70
N LEU A 175 2.79 -2.79 -7.81
CA LEU A 175 1.63 -3.66 -7.91
C LEU A 175 0.75 -3.35 -9.12
N SER A 176 0.30 -2.11 -9.29
CA SER A 176 -0.59 -1.75 -10.40
C SER A 176 0.13 -1.76 -11.75
N ALA A 177 1.39 -1.33 -11.82
CA ALA A 177 2.17 -1.41 -13.05
C ALA A 177 2.45 -2.87 -13.44
N GLY A 178 2.98 -3.67 -12.52
CA GLY A 178 3.41 -5.05 -12.78
C GLY A 178 2.27 -6.03 -13.02
N LEU A 179 1.13 -5.88 -12.32
CA LEU A 179 0.04 -6.85 -12.39
C LEU A 179 -1.04 -6.50 -13.43
N THR A 180 -1.26 -5.22 -13.74
CA THR A 180 -2.43 -4.82 -14.56
C THR A 180 -2.11 -3.86 -15.70
N VAL A 181 -1.35 -2.79 -15.46
CA VAL A 181 -1.25 -1.67 -16.41
C VAL A 181 -0.20 -1.91 -17.51
N LEU A 182 1.03 -2.31 -17.16
CA LEU A 182 2.08 -2.49 -18.16
C LEU A 182 1.86 -3.69 -19.09
N PRO A 183 1.31 -4.84 -18.62
CA PRO A 183 0.90 -5.91 -19.53
C PRO A 183 -0.12 -5.46 -20.59
N ALA A 184 -0.96 -4.46 -20.27
CA ALA A 184 -1.91 -3.89 -21.23
C ALA A 184 -1.27 -2.93 -22.27
N LEU A 185 0.03 -2.64 -22.15
CA LEU A 185 0.82 -1.84 -23.11
C LEU A 185 1.78 -2.71 -23.94
N ASP A 186 1.55 -4.01 -24.03
CA ASP A 186 2.51 -4.94 -24.65
C ASP A 186 2.56 -4.85 -26.18
N THR A 187 1.58 -4.20 -26.82
CA THR A 187 1.55 -4.03 -28.27
C THR A 187 2.69 -3.14 -28.80
N SER A 188 3.11 -3.37 -30.05
CA SER A 188 4.14 -2.55 -30.71
C SER A 188 3.70 -1.09 -30.86
N THR A 189 2.41 -0.84 -31.11
CA THR A 189 1.84 0.51 -31.24
C THR A 189 1.79 1.26 -29.91
N ALA A 190 1.73 0.57 -28.77
CA ALA A 190 1.76 1.17 -27.44
C ALA A 190 3.17 1.36 -26.86
N ARG A 191 4.21 0.94 -27.60
CA ARG A 191 5.58 0.85 -27.07
C ARG A 191 6.16 2.18 -26.60
N GLY A 192 5.88 3.26 -27.30
CA GLY A 192 6.29 4.60 -26.88
C GLY A 192 5.65 5.03 -25.56
N VAL A 193 4.38 4.66 -25.34
CA VAL A 193 3.66 4.90 -24.07
C VAL A 193 4.27 4.06 -22.97
N LEU A 194 4.52 2.76 -23.23
CA LEU A 194 5.18 1.87 -22.27
C LEU A 194 6.52 2.46 -21.78
N ILE A 195 7.39 2.91 -22.68
CA ILE A 195 8.70 3.49 -22.33
C ILE A 195 8.55 4.74 -21.45
N ARG A 196 7.59 5.63 -21.76
CA ARG A 196 7.33 6.83 -20.96
C ARG A 196 6.81 6.48 -19.57
N THR A 197 5.78 5.64 -19.49
CA THR A 197 5.18 5.19 -18.24
C THR A 197 6.20 4.46 -17.38
N ALA A 198 7.00 3.56 -17.97
CA ALA A 198 8.10 2.88 -17.29
C ALA A 198 9.14 3.87 -16.71
N GLY A 199 9.46 4.94 -17.45
CA GLY A 199 10.32 6.02 -16.97
C GLY A 199 9.72 6.78 -15.78
N GLN A 200 8.42 7.08 -15.83
CA GLN A 200 7.69 7.75 -14.75
C GLN A 200 7.63 6.87 -13.50
N VAL A 201 7.23 5.60 -13.65
CA VAL A 201 7.23 4.59 -12.57
C VAL A 201 8.61 4.53 -11.92
N SER A 202 9.68 4.32 -12.69
CA SER A 202 11.03 4.22 -12.14
C SER A 202 11.49 5.49 -11.40
N SER A 203 11.13 6.67 -11.89
CA SER A 203 11.56 7.94 -11.29
C SER A 203 10.80 8.24 -10.00
N VAL A 204 9.48 8.05 -10.00
CA VAL A 204 8.64 8.28 -8.81
C VAL A 204 8.91 7.22 -7.75
N SER A 205 9.06 5.94 -8.13
CA SER A 205 9.43 4.87 -7.21
C SER A 205 10.78 5.13 -6.54
N LEU A 206 11.78 5.66 -7.25
CA LEU A 206 13.07 6.00 -6.63
C LEU A 206 12.92 7.05 -5.52
N VAL A 207 12.16 8.12 -5.77
CA VAL A 207 11.91 9.15 -4.75
C VAL A 207 11.15 8.56 -3.57
N ALA A 208 10.11 7.79 -3.83
CA ALA A 208 9.32 7.13 -2.80
C ALA A 208 10.19 6.18 -1.95
N VAL A 209 11.04 5.36 -2.57
CA VAL A 209 11.99 4.45 -1.89
C VAL A 209 12.87 5.20 -0.89
N VAL A 210 13.43 6.36 -1.26
CA VAL A 210 14.27 7.15 -0.35
C VAL A 210 13.50 7.49 0.93
N PHE A 211 12.27 8.01 0.79
CA PHE A 211 11.43 8.31 1.95
C PHE A 211 10.99 7.06 2.71
N VAL A 212 10.72 5.94 2.02
CA VAL A 212 10.36 4.66 2.64
C VAL A 212 11.48 4.18 3.56
N LEU A 213 12.73 4.26 3.12
CA LEU A 213 13.89 3.87 3.91
C LEU A 213 14.08 4.78 5.13
N LEU A 214 13.99 6.10 4.95
CA LEU A 214 14.13 7.06 6.05
C LEU A 214 13.03 6.90 7.11
N THR A 215 11.78 6.87 6.68
CA THR A 215 10.62 6.72 7.58
C THR A 215 10.55 5.32 8.19
N GLY A 216 10.95 4.29 7.44
CA GLY A 216 11.04 2.91 7.91
C GLY A 216 12.09 2.72 8.99
N ALA A 217 13.29 3.30 8.81
CA ALA A 217 14.35 3.28 9.82
C ALA A 217 13.90 3.96 11.12
N PHE A 218 13.23 5.12 11.02
CA PHE A 218 12.65 5.80 12.19
C PHE A 218 11.64 4.91 12.92
N ASN A 219 10.69 4.30 12.20
CA ASN A 219 9.69 3.41 12.79
C ASN A 219 10.31 2.16 13.40
N ALA A 220 11.35 1.59 12.77
CA ALA A 220 12.07 0.42 13.29
C ALA A 220 12.86 0.75 14.57
N ALA A 221 13.54 1.90 14.61
CA ALA A 221 14.24 2.37 15.80
C ALA A 221 13.27 2.58 16.98
N ARG A 222 12.10 3.17 16.72
CA ARG A 222 11.04 3.30 17.72
C ARG A 222 10.50 1.95 18.19
N GLY A 223 10.16 1.05 17.27
CA GLY A 223 9.58 -0.26 17.59
C GLY A 223 10.54 -1.21 18.32
N SER A 224 11.85 -1.03 18.14
CA SER A 224 12.90 -1.76 18.87
C SER A 224 13.33 -1.10 20.18
N GLY A 225 12.86 0.12 20.47
CA GLY A 225 13.37 0.92 21.59
C GLY A 225 14.86 1.26 21.46
N GLY A 226 15.42 1.20 20.25
CA GLY A 226 16.84 1.38 19.97
C GLY A 226 17.74 0.18 20.31
N SER A 227 17.17 -0.97 20.69
CA SER A 227 17.94 -2.17 21.05
C SER A 227 18.05 -3.16 19.89
N PHE A 228 19.29 -3.53 19.52
CA PHE A 228 19.54 -4.60 18.56
C PHE A 228 19.22 -5.99 19.11
N GLU A 229 19.41 -6.20 20.42
CA GLU A 229 19.06 -7.45 21.09
C GLU A 229 17.56 -7.72 21.04
N ALA A 230 16.75 -6.66 21.15
CA ALA A 230 15.30 -6.76 21.00
C ALA A 230 14.90 -7.21 19.59
N ILE A 231 15.67 -6.84 18.56
CA ILE A 231 15.43 -7.25 17.17
C ILE A 231 15.81 -8.72 16.98
N ASP A 232 16.88 -9.19 17.61
CA ASP A 232 17.37 -10.56 17.43
C ASP A 232 16.51 -11.60 18.18
N THR A 233 15.99 -11.23 19.35
CA THR A 233 15.32 -12.20 20.23
C THR A 233 13.79 -12.21 20.09
N SER A 234 13.17 -11.11 19.69
CA SER A 234 11.70 -10.99 19.67
C SER A 234 11.07 -11.52 18.37
N THR A 235 9.83 -12.01 18.45
CA THR A 235 9.03 -12.36 17.26
C THR A 235 8.84 -11.14 16.34
N TRP A 236 8.65 -9.95 16.91
CA TRP A 236 8.54 -8.69 16.17
C TRP A 236 9.81 -8.42 15.34
N GLY A 237 10.98 -8.62 15.94
CA GLY A 237 12.27 -8.44 15.29
C GLY A 237 12.50 -9.41 14.14
N HIS A 238 12.16 -10.68 14.30
CA HIS A 238 12.20 -11.67 13.21
C HIS A 238 11.29 -11.30 12.03
N VAL A 239 10.07 -10.82 12.30
CA VAL A 239 9.15 -10.34 11.25
C VAL A 239 9.70 -9.09 10.56
N LEU A 240 10.34 -8.18 11.32
CA LEU A 240 11.03 -7.02 10.76
C LEU A 240 12.16 -7.45 9.82
N ILE A 241 13.00 -8.43 10.21
CA ILE A 241 14.08 -8.96 9.38
C ILE A 241 13.52 -9.55 8.08
N LEU A 242 12.46 -10.35 8.15
CA LEU A 242 11.77 -10.88 6.96
C LEU A 242 11.28 -9.73 6.06
N LYS A 243 10.64 -8.71 6.63
CA LYS A 243 10.19 -7.53 5.88
C LYS A 243 11.37 -6.83 5.20
N LEU A 244 12.49 -6.65 5.89
CA LEU A 244 13.70 -6.03 5.33
C LEU A 244 14.32 -6.86 4.21
N ALA A 245 14.34 -8.18 4.33
CA ALA A 245 14.80 -9.08 3.27
C ALA A 245 13.92 -8.97 2.01
N LEU A 246 12.60 -8.91 2.17
CA LEU A 246 11.65 -8.70 1.08
C LEU A 246 11.81 -7.31 0.43
N VAL A 247 12.03 -6.27 1.24
CA VAL A 247 12.35 -4.92 0.75
C VAL A 247 13.66 -4.92 -0.03
N ALA A 248 14.70 -5.59 0.47
CA ALA A 248 15.98 -5.71 -0.24
C ALA A 248 15.82 -6.43 -1.58
N LEU A 249 15.03 -7.51 -1.64
CA LEU A 249 14.68 -8.19 -2.89
C LEU A 249 13.96 -7.24 -3.85
N ALA A 250 12.95 -6.50 -3.39
CA ALA A 250 12.24 -5.51 -4.21
C ALA A 250 13.18 -4.41 -4.73
N LEU A 251 14.14 -3.94 -3.91
CA LEU A 251 15.15 -2.97 -4.34
C LEU A 251 16.10 -3.52 -5.41
N VAL A 252 16.51 -4.79 -5.29
CA VAL A 252 17.32 -5.45 -6.32
C VAL A 252 16.54 -5.55 -7.62
N LEU A 253 15.28 -5.98 -7.58
CA LEU A 253 14.40 -6.07 -8.76
C LEU A 253 14.15 -4.70 -9.39
N GLY A 254 13.80 -3.68 -8.59
CA GLY A 254 13.65 -2.30 -9.05
C GLY A 254 14.93 -1.70 -9.62
N GLY A 255 16.08 -2.05 -9.04
CA GLY A 255 17.42 -1.71 -9.53
C GLY A 255 17.73 -2.35 -10.87
N LEU A 256 17.47 -3.66 -11.03
CA LEU A 256 17.60 -4.36 -12.31
C LEU A 256 16.70 -3.72 -13.38
N ASN A 257 15.47 -3.37 -13.00
CA ASN A 257 14.55 -2.66 -13.89
C ASN A 257 15.10 -1.29 -14.31
N ARG A 258 15.61 -0.49 -13.36
CA ARG A 258 16.09 0.87 -13.60
C ARG A 258 17.39 0.92 -14.39
N PHE A 259 18.36 0.07 -14.05
CA PHE A 259 19.73 0.14 -14.57
C PHE A 259 19.99 -0.82 -15.74
N SER A 260 19.18 -1.86 -15.93
CA SER A 260 19.36 -2.85 -17.00
C SER A 260 18.18 -2.90 -17.97
N ALA A 261 16.97 -3.24 -17.49
CA ALA A 261 15.83 -3.50 -18.37
C ALA A 261 15.32 -2.22 -19.05
N LEU A 262 15.14 -1.13 -18.32
CA LEU A 262 14.61 0.13 -18.85
C LEU A 262 15.56 0.78 -19.88
N PRO A 263 16.89 0.87 -19.68
CA PRO A 263 17.81 1.38 -20.69
C PRO A 263 17.84 0.51 -21.96
N ARG A 264 17.72 -0.81 -21.85
CA ARG A 264 17.60 -1.72 -23.01
C ARG A 264 16.30 -1.48 -23.77
N LEU A 265 15.18 -1.43 -23.05
CA LEU A 265 13.86 -1.14 -23.61
C LEU A 265 13.83 0.21 -24.34
N ARG A 266 14.48 1.25 -23.80
CA ARG A 266 14.61 2.56 -24.46
C ARG A 266 15.43 2.53 -25.75
N ARG A 267 16.46 1.68 -25.82
CA ARG A 267 17.34 1.59 -26.98
C ARG A 267 16.73 0.76 -28.12
N SER A 268 16.17 -0.40 -27.80
CA SER A 268 15.69 -1.34 -28.83
C SER A 268 14.22 -1.17 -29.16
N ALA A 269 13.40 -0.70 -28.21
CA ALA A 269 11.94 -0.78 -28.24
C ALA A 269 11.39 -2.18 -28.56
N SER A 270 12.20 -3.23 -28.44
CA SER A 270 11.85 -4.58 -28.89
C SER A 270 10.87 -5.27 -27.96
N THR A 271 10.05 -6.16 -28.50
CA THR A 271 9.10 -7.00 -27.73
C THR A 271 9.80 -7.72 -26.58
N VAL A 272 10.96 -8.35 -26.85
CA VAL A 272 11.76 -9.08 -25.85
C VAL A 272 12.16 -8.20 -24.66
N ASP A 273 12.63 -6.99 -24.91
CA ASP A 273 13.05 -6.09 -23.82
C ASP A 273 11.85 -5.55 -23.02
N ALA A 274 10.67 -5.39 -23.62
CA ALA A 274 9.46 -5.04 -22.84
C ALA A 274 8.98 -6.18 -21.97
N HIS A 275 8.97 -7.42 -22.49
CA HIS A 275 8.62 -8.58 -21.68
C HIS A 275 9.59 -8.71 -20.51
N THR A 276 10.89 -8.47 -20.73
CA THR A 276 11.90 -8.47 -19.66
C THR A 276 11.56 -7.43 -18.59
N PHE A 277 11.26 -6.19 -18.99
CA PHE A 277 10.88 -5.13 -18.06
C PHE A 277 9.59 -5.47 -17.28
N ASN A 278 8.55 -5.92 -17.99
CA ASN A 278 7.26 -6.29 -17.40
C ASN A 278 7.40 -7.46 -16.42
N ASN A 279 8.20 -8.49 -16.75
CA ASN A 279 8.44 -9.64 -15.88
C ASN A 279 9.18 -9.25 -14.60
N VAL A 280 10.20 -8.40 -14.68
CA VAL A 280 10.91 -7.93 -13.48
C VAL A 280 9.99 -7.04 -12.64
N MET A 281 9.15 -6.20 -13.26
CA MET A 281 8.14 -5.42 -12.54
C MET A 281 7.08 -6.31 -11.86
N TYR A 282 6.67 -7.39 -12.52
CA TYR A 282 5.78 -8.40 -11.94
C TYR A 282 6.40 -9.08 -10.72
N LEU A 283 7.67 -9.46 -10.79
CA LEU A 283 8.39 -10.03 -9.64
C LEU A 283 8.53 -9.00 -8.50
N GLU A 284 8.79 -7.73 -8.81
CA GLU A 284 8.81 -6.64 -7.83
C GLU A 284 7.44 -6.50 -7.14
N ALA A 285 6.35 -6.59 -7.90
CA ALA A 285 4.99 -6.59 -7.36
C ALA A 285 4.74 -7.74 -6.38
N LEU A 286 5.19 -8.97 -6.70
CA LEU A 286 5.05 -10.12 -5.80
C LEU A 286 5.86 -9.94 -4.51
N ALA A 287 7.07 -9.39 -4.60
CA ALA A 287 7.86 -9.04 -3.41
C ALA A 287 7.11 -8.00 -2.55
N MET A 288 6.52 -6.98 -3.17
CA MET A 288 5.74 -5.95 -2.48
C MET A 288 4.48 -6.48 -1.79
N LEU A 289 3.80 -7.49 -2.36
CA LEU A 289 2.72 -8.19 -1.65
C LEU A 289 3.23 -8.79 -0.33
N GLY A 290 4.38 -9.48 -0.38
CA GLY A 290 5.03 -10.02 0.81
C GLY A 290 5.38 -8.94 1.83
N VAL A 291 5.91 -7.79 1.38
CA VAL A 291 6.23 -6.65 2.24
C VAL A 291 4.98 -6.12 2.97
N PHE A 292 3.84 -6.00 2.29
CA PHE A 292 2.60 -5.52 2.91
C PHE A 292 1.99 -6.51 3.88
N VAL A 293 2.09 -7.81 3.60
CA VAL A 293 1.68 -8.88 4.54
C VAL A 293 2.58 -8.86 5.78
N ALA A 294 3.91 -8.84 5.61
CA ALA A 294 4.83 -8.75 6.73
C ALA A 294 4.64 -7.47 7.55
N ALA A 295 4.31 -6.34 6.91
CA ALA A 295 3.97 -5.11 7.60
C ALA A 295 2.68 -5.23 8.43
N ALA A 296 1.65 -5.91 7.92
CA ALA A 296 0.42 -6.16 8.67
C ALA A 296 0.68 -7.05 9.89
N VAL A 297 1.47 -8.13 9.74
CA VAL A 297 1.90 -8.98 10.86
C VAL A 297 2.64 -8.14 11.91
N LEU A 298 3.59 -7.30 11.46
CA LEU A 298 4.39 -6.46 12.35
C LEU A 298 3.52 -5.50 13.18
N SER A 299 2.53 -4.86 12.55
CA SER A 299 1.60 -3.94 13.24
C SER A 299 0.67 -4.63 14.25
N HIS A 300 0.46 -5.94 14.14
CA HIS A 300 -0.38 -6.73 15.06
C HIS A 300 0.47 -7.66 15.95
N SER A 301 1.76 -7.39 16.05
CA SER A 301 2.68 -8.08 16.94
C SER A 301 3.17 -7.12 18.02
N ILE A 302 3.40 -7.65 19.23
CA ILE A 302 3.86 -6.85 20.36
C ILE A 302 5.20 -6.21 19.99
N PRO A 303 5.36 -4.87 20.09
CA PRO A 303 6.62 -4.20 19.78
C PRO A 303 7.78 -4.79 20.59
N ALA A 304 8.96 -4.87 19.97
CA ALA A 304 10.11 -5.51 20.59
C ALA A 304 10.54 -4.84 21.92
N PHE A 305 10.40 -3.51 22.04
CA PHE A 305 10.69 -2.81 23.30
C PHE A 305 9.77 -3.25 24.46
N ALA A 306 8.53 -3.65 24.17
CA ALA A 306 7.55 -4.07 25.16
C ALA A 306 7.69 -5.55 25.53
N ALA A 307 8.44 -6.34 24.75
CA ALA A 307 8.66 -7.76 25.01
C ALA A 307 9.87 -8.04 25.92
N MET A 308 10.71 -7.04 26.20
CA MET A 308 11.90 -7.16 27.06
C MET A 308 11.66 -6.71 28.52
N GLY A 309 10.46 -6.21 28.84
CA GLY A 309 10.04 -5.84 30.21
C GLY A 309 8.98 -6.79 30.74
#